data_AF-A0A3A3A5Y0-F1
#
_entry.id   AF-A0A3A3A5Y0-F1
#
_cell.length_a   1.000
_cell.length_b   1.000
_cell.length_c   1.000
_cell.angle_alpha   90.00
_cell.angle_beta   90.00
_cell.angle_gamma   90.00
#
_symmetry.space_group_name_H-M   'P 1'
#
loop_
_entity.id
_entity.type
_entity.pdbx_description
1 polymer ?
#
loop_
_entity_poly.entity_id
_entity_poly.type
_entity_poly.pdbx_seq_one_letter_code
_entity_poly.pdbx_strand_id
1 'polypeptide(L)'
;MPSQQLTKNTDDTLSSSWITPITIRSQEYYAKTLPPKDFKSENLIAINRDGDRIDSYFPMPPKDVWEAYNRRARNHKICNKLHLGGECGDLSCEYDHSYVDPELLTVMYYILRQTPCPLSGKCRSIKCYTGHHCQRDSCKGSRPCKFGRRGHTIDIHLAKWVIPDDTSEPDSHRLSPTSDDSLYFGPTSMSTF
;
A
#
# COMPACT_ATOMS: atom_id res chain seq x y z
N MET A 1 -43.85 16.67 52.38
CA MET A 1 -42.90 17.78 52.05
C MET A 1 -42.52 18.47 53.35
N PRO A 2 -41.30 18.98 53.56
CA PRO A 2 -40.24 19.38 52.60
C PRO A 2 -38.96 18.50 52.69
N SER A 3 -38.30 18.13 51.59
CA SER A 3 -37.27 18.88 50.82
C SER A 3 -35.99 19.21 51.60
N GLN A 4 -34.95 18.39 51.42
CA GLN A 4 -33.56 18.87 51.38
C GLN A 4 -32.81 18.11 50.28
N GLN A 5 -32.39 18.86 49.26
CA GLN A 5 -31.48 18.45 48.20
C GLN A 5 -30.08 18.30 48.78
N LEU A 6 -29.38 17.22 48.43
CA LEU A 6 -27.92 17.16 48.55
C LEU A 6 -27.34 16.95 47.15
N THR A 7 -26.83 18.03 46.59
CA THR A 7 -25.96 18.04 45.42
C THR A 7 -24.60 17.49 45.83
N LYS A 8 -24.06 16.54 45.07
CA LYS A 8 -22.62 16.29 45.05
C LYS A 8 -22.15 16.17 43.62
N ASN A 9 -21.45 17.21 43.22
CA ASN A 9 -20.79 17.40 41.95
C ASN A 9 -19.56 16.49 41.82
N THR A 10 -19.25 16.25 40.54
CA THR A 10 -17.91 16.06 39.94
C THR A 10 -17.11 14.86 40.38
N ASP A 11 -16.99 13.89 39.46
CA ASP A 11 -15.78 13.08 39.36
C ASP A 11 -15.35 12.96 37.88
N ASP A 12 -14.37 13.80 37.55
CA ASP A 12 -13.27 13.60 36.63
C ASP A 12 -13.47 12.69 35.40
N THR A 13 -13.94 13.29 34.31
CA THR A 13 -13.47 12.88 32.98
C THR A 13 -12.45 13.90 32.51
N LEU A 14 -11.19 13.68 32.89
CA LEU A 14 -10.02 14.34 32.32
C LEU A 14 -10.01 14.12 30.80
N SER A 15 -10.62 15.06 30.08
CA SER A 15 -10.55 15.19 28.64
C SER A 15 -9.09 15.40 28.26
N SER A 16 -8.48 14.35 27.72
CA SER A 16 -7.11 14.36 27.21
C SER A 16 -7.01 15.26 25.97
N SER A 17 -6.79 16.57 26.20
CA SER A 17 -6.76 17.69 25.24
C SER A 17 -5.61 17.69 24.20
N TRP A 18 -4.99 16.55 23.90
CA TRP A 18 -3.83 16.45 22.98
C TRP A 18 -4.09 15.50 21.80
N ILE A 19 -5.34 15.07 21.63
CA ILE A 19 -5.74 14.23 20.51
C ILE A 19 -6.14 15.12 19.34
N THR A 20 -5.35 15.11 18.26
CA THR A 20 -5.72 15.77 17.01
C THR A 20 -7.07 15.23 16.50
N PRO A 21 -8.04 16.09 16.17
CA PRO A 21 -9.33 15.64 15.67
C PRO A 21 -9.16 14.91 14.33
N ILE A 22 -9.90 13.83 14.14
CA ILE A 22 -9.97 13.16 12.84
C ILE A 22 -10.77 14.06 11.90
N THR A 23 -10.11 14.58 10.87
CA THR A 23 -10.79 15.34 9.82
C THR A 23 -11.61 14.38 8.95
N ILE A 24 -12.93 14.57 8.97
CA ILE A 24 -13.82 13.87 8.04
C ILE A 24 -13.63 14.49 6.66
N ARG A 25 -13.34 13.66 5.65
CA ARG A 25 -13.07 14.07 4.27
C ARG A 25 -14.08 13.43 3.33
N SER A 26 -14.54 14.17 2.32
CA SER A 26 -15.44 13.66 1.28
C SER A 26 -14.67 13.14 0.06
N GLN A 27 -15.34 12.38 -0.82
CA GLN A 27 -14.78 11.99 -2.11
C GLN A 27 -14.34 13.18 -2.95
N GLU A 28 -15.09 14.28 -2.97
CA GLU A 28 -14.74 15.47 -3.75
C GLU A 28 -13.43 16.10 -3.24
N TYR A 29 -13.22 16.10 -1.92
CA TYR A 29 -11.98 16.56 -1.34
C TYR A 29 -10.80 15.67 -1.74
N TYR A 30 -10.98 14.34 -1.72
CA TYR A 30 -9.94 13.41 -2.18
C TYR A 30 -9.63 13.57 -3.67
N ALA A 31 -10.65 13.63 -4.52
CA ALA A 31 -10.51 13.81 -5.97
C ALA A 31 -9.77 15.11 -6.33
N LYS A 32 -9.98 16.17 -5.56
CA LYS A 32 -9.31 17.47 -5.77
C LYS A 32 -7.88 17.51 -5.24
N THR A 33 -7.58 16.78 -4.16
CA THR A 33 -6.34 16.94 -3.39
C THR A 33 -5.28 15.89 -3.72
N LEU A 34 -5.71 14.66 -3.98
CA LEU A 34 -4.80 13.54 -4.22
C LEU A 34 -4.25 13.55 -5.64
N PRO A 35 -3.06 12.97 -5.87
CA PRO A 35 -2.56 12.78 -7.21
C PRO A 35 -3.55 12.00 -8.08
N PRO A 36 -3.77 12.39 -9.34
CA PRO A 36 -4.53 11.58 -10.28
C PRO A 36 -3.75 10.30 -10.60
N LYS A 37 -4.45 9.34 -11.21
CA LYS A 37 -3.78 8.20 -11.84
C LYS A 37 -3.29 8.63 -13.23
N ASP A 38 -2.01 8.95 -13.31
CA ASP A 38 -1.31 9.36 -14.53
C ASP A 38 0.07 8.67 -14.65
N PHE A 39 0.80 8.96 -15.72
CA PHE A 39 2.14 8.42 -15.97
C PHE A 39 3.11 8.65 -14.80
N LYS A 40 3.02 9.78 -14.08
CA LYS A 40 3.90 10.01 -12.92
C LYS A 40 3.54 9.08 -11.79
N SER A 41 2.26 8.96 -11.46
CA SER A 41 1.80 8.08 -10.38
C SER A 41 1.99 6.59 -10.64
N GLU A 42 2.16 6.21 -11.90
CA GLU A 42 2.44 4.82 -12.32
C GLU A 42 3.93 4.47 -12.20
N ASN A 43 4.82 5.47 -12.19
CA ASN A 43 6.27 5.24 -12.19
C ASN A 43 7.00 5.83 -10.96
N LEU A 44 6.36 6.74 -10.23
CA LEU A 44 6.93 7.45 -9.09
C LEU A 44 5.98 7.42 -7.90
N ILE A 45 6.53 7.59 -6.70
CA ILE A 45 5.77 7.60 -5.46
C ILE A 45 5.60 9.03 -4.97
N ALA A 46 4.35 9.48 -4.88
CA ALA A 46 3.98 10.73 -4.24
C ALA A 46 4.20 10.64 -2.73
N ILE A 47 4.87 11.63 -2.15
CA ILE A 47 5.05 11.72 -0.69
C ILE A 47 4.76 13.14 -0.18
N ASN A 48 4.31 13.23 1.07
CA ASN A 48 4.09 14.49 1.77
C ASN A 48 5.40 15.05 2.37
N ARG A 49 5.31 16.16 3.11
CA ARG A 49 6.46 16.82 3.75
C ARG A 49 7.13 15.97 4.82
N ASP A 50 6.38 15.12 5.49
CA ASP A 50 6.86 14.16 6.50
C ASP A 50 7.48 12.89 5.89
N GLY A 51 7.49 12.82 4.55
CA GLY A 51 7.96 11.67 3.81
C GLY A 51 7.05 10.45 3.96
N ASP A 52 5.76 10.62 4.22
CA ASP A 52 4.78 9.55 4.12
C ASP A 52 4.21 9.47 2.69
N ARG A 53 3.98 8.25 2.19
CA ARG A 53 3.39 7.96 0.89
C ARG A 53 1.94 8.43 0.82
N ILE A 54 1.62 9.11 -0.27
CA ILE A 54 0.27 9.51 -0.63
C ILE A 54 -0.18 8.62 -1.78
N ASP A 55 -1.24 7.85 -1.57
CA ASP A 55 -1.90 7.13 -2.65
C ASP A 55 -2.63 8.08 -3.60
N SER A 56 -2.58 7.77 -4.90
CA SER A 56 -3.45 8.39 -5.89
C SER A 56 -4.93 8.18 -5.54
N TYR A 57 -5.78 9.07 -6.06
CA TYR A 57 -7.22 8.94 -5.88
C TYR A 57 -7.76 7.64 -6.49
N PHE A 58 -8.53 6.87 -5.72
CA PHE A 58 -9.24 5.69 -6.22
C PHE A 58 -10.76 5.82 -5.97
N PRO A 59 -11.55 6.23 -6.98
CA PRO A 59 -12.99 6.38 -6.82
C PRO A 59 -13.67 5.02 -6.62
N MET A 60 -14.88 5.05 -6.05
CA MET A 60 -15.78 3.88 -6.04
C MET A 60 -16.05 3.43 -7.49
N PRO A 61 -15.83 2.15 -7.84
CA PRO A 61 -16.17 1.63 -9.15
C PRO A 61 -17.68 1.70 -9.45
N PRO A 62 -18.07 1.79 -10.72
CA PRO A 62 -19.46 1.69 -11.14
C PRO A 62 -20.13 0.39 -10.66
N LYS A 63 -21.44 0.45 -10.42
CA LYS A 63 -22.20 -0.66 -9.84
C LYS A 63 -22.24 -1.90 -10.74
N ASP A 64 -22.39 -1.70 -12.04
CA ASP A 64 -22.38 -2.75 -13.06
C ASP A 64 -21.03 -3.48 -13.12
N VAL A 65 -19.91 -2.74 -13.05
CA VAL A 65 -18.56 -3.31 -12.97
C VAL A 65 -18.40 -4.12 -11.67
N TRP A 66 -18.92 -3.61 -10.55
CA TRP A 66 -18.92 -4.32 -9.27
C TRP A 66 -19.72 -5.63 -9.32
N GLU A 67 -20.89 -5.62 -9.95
CA GLU A 67 -21.72 -6.80 -10.15
C GLU A 67 -21.05 -7.83 -11.07
N ALA A 68 -20.41 -7.38 -12.13
CA ALA A 68 -19.61 -8.23 -13.02
C ALA A 68 -18.44 -8.88 -12.29
N TYR A 69 -17.73 -8.12 -11.45
CA TYR A 69 -16.68 -8.64 -10.58
C TYR A 69 -17.22 -9.71 -9.63
N ASN A 70 -18.34 -9.46 -8.95
CA ASN A 70 -18.94 -10.44 -8.02
C ASN A 70 -19.39 -11.72 -8.73
N ARG A 71 -19.91 -11.64 -9.96
CA ARG A 71 -20.22 -12.82 -10.77
C ARG A 71 -18.95 -13.62 -11.08
N ARG A 72 -17.87 -12.93 -11.50
CA ARG A 72 -16.59 -13.57 -11.81
C ARG A 72 -15.96 -14.24 -10.59
N ALA A 73 -15.85 -13.51 -9.48
CA ALA A 73 -15.17 -13.95 -8.26
C ALA A 73 -15.95 -15.06 -7.50
N ARG A 74 -17.26 -15.19 -7.73
CA ARG A 74 -18.06 -16.31 -7.20
C ARG A 74 -17.74 -17.64 -7.85
N ASN A 75 -17.40 -17.63 -9.14
CA ASN A 75 -17.06 -18.85 -9.87
C ASN A 75 -15.66 -19.34 -9.46
N HIS A 76 -14.69 -18.43 -9.44
CA HIS A 76 -13.33 -18.71 -9.02
C HIS A 76 -12.69 -17.41 -8.50
N LYS A 77 -12.14 -17.45 -7.29
CA LYS A 77 -11.51 -16.28 -6.67
C LYS A 77 -10.27 -15.89 -7.46
N ILE A 78 -10.17 -14.60 -7.80
CA ILE A 78 -9.07 -14.04 -8.59
C ILE A 78 -7.82 -13.87 -7.74
N CYS A 79 -6.64 -14.19 -8.28
CA CYS A 79 -5.38 -14.03 -7.57
C CYS A 79 -4.95 -12.56 -7.48
N ASN A 80 -4.95 -12.01 -6.27
CA ASN A 80 -4.50 -10.62 -6.05
C ASN A 80 -3.01 -10.41 -6.39
N LYS A 81 -2.15 -11.39 -6.07
CA LYS A 81 -0.70 -11.27 -6.30
C LYS A 81 -0.39 -11.15 -7.79
N LEU A 82 -0.94 -12.05 -8.60
CA LEU A 82 -0.75 -12.00 -10.06
C LEU A 82 -1.36 -10.73 -10.65
N HIS A 83 -2.65 -10.48 -10.40
CA HIS A 83 -3.39 -9.48 -11.16
C HIS A 83 -3.11 -8.04 -10.73
N LEU A 84 -2.68 -7.82 -9.47
CA LEU A 84 -2.39 -6.47 -8.96
C LEU A 84 -0.92 -6.27 -8.61
N GLY A 85 -0.22 -7.33 -8.19
CA GLY A 85 1.22 -7.30 -7.96
C GLY A 85 2.05 -7.58 -9.20
N GLY A 86 1.44 -8.09 -10.28
CA GLY A 86 2.08 -8.42 -11.55
C GLY A 86 2.65 -9.83 -11.62
N GLU A 87 2.84 -10.50 -10.48
CA GLU A 87 3.39 -11.85 -10.42
C GLU A 87 2.86 -12.65 -9.22
N CYS A 88 2.79 -13.97 -9.38
CA CYS A 88 2.50 -14.90 -8.30
C CYS A 88 3.56 -15.99 -8.29
N GLY A 89 4.47 -15.95 -7.31
CA GLY A 89 5.55 -16.95 -7.17
C GLY A 89 5.12 -18.28 -6.56
N ASP A 90 3.81 -18.51 -6.34
CA ASP A 90 3.28 -19.75 -5.80
C ASP A 90 2.83 -20.67 -6.94
N LEU A 91 3.61 -21.73 -7.19
CA LEU A 91 3.33 -22.74 -8.22
C LEU A 91 2.06 -23.56 -7.95
N SER A 92 1.61 -23.58 -6.70
CA SER A 92 0.40 -24.27 -6.24
C SER A 92 -0.76 -23.32 -5.94
N CYS A 93 -0.71 -22.08 -6.44
CA CYS A 93 -1.73 -21.07 -6.20
C CYS A 93 -3.11 -21.55 -6.68
N GLU A 94 -4.05 -21.71 -5.75
CA GLU A 94 -5.42 -22.15 -6.05
C GLU A 94 -6.32 -21.04 -6.61
N TYR A 95 -5.81 -19.80 -6.65
CA TYR A 95 -6.55 -18.65 -7.19
C TYR A 95 -6.42 -18.55 -8.71
N ASP A 96 -7.40 -17.90 -9.32
CA ASP A 96 -7.47 -17.77 -10.76
C ASP A 96 -6.37 -16.87 -11.33
N HIS A 97 -5.58 -17.44 -12.25
CA HIS A 97 -4.51 -16.79 -13.00
C HIS A 97 -4.87 -16.52 -14.48
N SER A 98 -6.07 -16.87 -14.92
CA SER A 98 -6.55 -16.56 -16.27
C SER A 98 -6.75 -15.04 -16.45
N TYR A 99 -6.85 -14.60 -17.71
CA TYR A 99 -7.09 -13.19 -18.03
C TYR A 99 -8.30 -12.62 -17.27
N VAL A 100 -8.13 -11.41 -16.76
CA VAL A 100 -9.17 -10.63 -16.10
C VAL A 100 -9.29 -9.29 -16.80
N ASP A 101 -10.52 -8.89 -17.09
CA ASP A 101 -10.81 -7.60 -17.69
C ASP A 101 -10.29 -6.44 -16.80
N PRO A 102 -9.53 -5.47 -17.35
CA PRO A 102 -9.01 -4.33 -16.61
C PRO A 102 -10.06 -3.54 -15.81
N GLU A 103 -11.32 -3.49 -16.26
CA GLU A 103 -12.40 -2.83 -15.50
C GLU A 103 -12.66 -3.55 -14.18
N LEU A 104 -12.63 -4.88 -14.16
CA LEU A 104 -12.83 -5.66 -12.93
C LEU A 104 -11.65 -5.49 -11.96
N LEU A 105 -10.43 -5.25 -12.48
CA LEU A 105 -9.27 -4.95 -11.64
C LEU A 105 -9.47 -3.66 -10.85
N THR A 106 -10.24 -2.69 -11.35
CA THR A 106 -10.56 -1.46 -10.58
C THR A 106 -11.31 -1.77 -9.29
N VAL A 107 -12.20 -2.77 -9.30
CA VAL A 107 -12.92 -3.25 -8.11
C VAL A 107 -11.96 -3.91 -7.13
N MET A 108 -11.06 -4.75 -7.62
CA MET A 108 -10.05 -5.39 -6.79
C MET A 108 -9.13 -4.35 -6.13
N TYR A 109 -8.62 -3.38 -6.91
CA TYR A 109 -7.85 -2.26 -6.38
C TYR A 109 -8.63 -1.49 -5.32
N TYR A 110 -9.89 -1.14 -5.56
CA TYR A 110 -10.72 -0.41 -4.60
C TYR A 110 -10.88 -1.18 -3.27
N ILE A 111 -11.08 -2.50 -3.32
CA ILE A 111 -11.21 -3.33 -2.12
C ILE A 111 -9.88 -3.41 -1.37
N LEU A 112 -8.77 -3.67 -2.06
CA LEU A 112 -7.48 -3.85 -1.39
C LEU A 112 -6.86 -2.54 -0.91
N ARG A 113 -7.14 -1.41 -1.57
CA ARG A 113 -6.77 -0.08 -1.09
C ARG A 113 -7.52 0.33 0.19
N GLN A 114 -8.57 -0.40 0.58
CA GLN A 114 -9.20 -0.25 1.90
C GLN A 114 -8.56 -1.14 2.99
N THR A 115 -7.58 -1.96 2.62
CA THR A 115 -6.80 -2.77 3.56
C THR A 115 -5.47 -2.05 3.84
N PRO A 116 -5.13 -1.76 5.11
CA PRO A 116 -3.92 -1.02 5.44
C PRO A 116 -2.67 -1.80 5.04
N CYS A 117 -1.74 -1.10 4.38
CA CYS A 117 -0.40 -1.57 4.13
C CYS A 117 0.34 -1.71 5.47
N PRO A 118 1.06 -2.83 5.71
CA PRO A 118 1.86 -3.00 6.93
C PRO A 118 2.97 -1.95 7.06
N LEU A 119 3.51 -1.45 5.95
CA LEU A 119 4.52 -0.38 5.94
C LEU A 119 3.89 1.03 6.00
N SER A 120 2.57 1.15 5.88
CA SER A 120 1.84 2.43 5.93
C SER A 120 2.51 3.51 5.06
N GLY A 121 2.62 4.77 5.53
CA GLY A 121 3.28 5.85 4.79
C GLY A 121 4.75 5.59 4.42
N LYS A 122 5.44 4.61 5.02
CA LYS A 122 6.84 4.30 4.69
C LYS A 122 6.99 3.35 3.48
N CYS A 123 5.90 2.79 2.96
CA CYS A 123 5.97 1.92 1.78
C CYS A 123 6.53 2.65 0.54
N ARG A 124 7.46 2.02 -0.15
CA ARG A 124 8.08 2.52 -1.39
C ARG A 124 8.05 1.54 -2.57
N SER A 125 7.20 0.51 -2.52
CA SER A 125 6.96 -0.35 -3.69
C SER A 125 5.93 0.28 -4.62
N ILE A 126 6.27 0.48 -5.90
CA ILE A 126 5.31 0.98 -6.89
C ILE A 126 4.18 -0.02 -7.11
N LYS A 127 4.46 -1.32 -7.00
CA LYS A 127 3.52 -2.44 -7.15
C LYS A 127 2.61 -2.67 -5.92
N CYS A 128 2.72 -1.87 -4.86
CA CYS A 128 1.86 -2.01 -3.68
C CYS A 128 0.38 -1.68 -4.02
N TYR A 129 -0.49 -2.69 -3.91
CA TYR A 129 -1.92 -2.58 -4.17
C TYR A 129 -2.78 -2.42 -2.90
N THR A 130 -2.17 -2.32 -1.73
CA THR A 130 -2.85 -2.03 -0.45
C THR A 130 -2.86 -0.52 -0.15
N GLY A 131 -3.68 -0.07 0.79
CA GLY A 131 -3.83 1.36 1.07
C GLY A 131 -2.87 1.86 2.16
N HIS A 132 -2.31 3.05 1.96
CA HIS A 132 -1.41 3.70 2.92
C HIS A 132 -2.13 4.77 3.75
N HIS A 133 -3.27 5.25 3.26
CA HIS A 133 -4.19 6.14 3.97
C HIS A 133 -5.65 5.87 3.59
N CYS A 134 -6.57 6.33 4.42
CA CYS A 134 -8.00 6.13 4.22
C CYS A 134 -8.54 7.15 3.21
N GLN A 135 -9.15 6.67 2.13
CA GLN A 135 -9.89 7.47 1.15
C GLN A 135 -11.40 7.22 1.19
N ARG A 136 -11.91 6.56 2.24
CA ARG A 136 -13.34 6.26 2.34
C ARG A 136 -14.14 7.54 2.60
N ASP A 137 -15.22 7.72 1.86
CA ASP A 137 -16.10 8.86 2.01
C ASP A 137 -16.59 9.02 3.45
N SER A 138 -16.51 10.25 3.96
CA SER A 138 -17.05 10.66 5.24
C SER A 138 -16.63 9.75 6.41
N CYS A 139 -15.42 9.16 6.32
CA CYS A 139 -14.95 8.19 7.30
C CYS A 139 -14.61 8.86 8.64
N LYS A 140 -15.18 8.33 9.73
CA LYS A 140 -14.95 8.81 11.11
C LYS A 140 -13.75 8.17 11.81
N GLY A 141 -13.01 7.31 11.10
CA GLY A 141 -11.89 6.54 11.66
C GLY A 141 -12.25 5.49 12.70
N SER A 142 -13.51 5.07 12.73
CA SER A 142 -14.03 3.97 13.53
C SER A 142 -14.31 2.74 12.69
N ARG A 143 -14.59 1.60 13.34
CA ARG A 143 -15.10 0.40 12.65
C ARG A 143 -16.31 0.77 11.77
N PRO A 144 -16.46 0.18 10.57
CA PRO A 144 -15.68 -0.95 10.03
C PRO A 144 -14.40 -0.55 9.28
N CYS A 145 -13.94 0.71 9.36
CA CYS A 145 -12.66 1.09 8.77
C CYS A 145 -11.51 0.34 9.45
N LYS A 146 -10.56 -0.14 8.63
CA LYS A 146 -9.39 -0.89 9.10
C LYS A 146 -8.17 0.01 9.38
N PHE A 147 -8.18 1.24 8.87
CA PHE A 147 -7.07 2.15 9.06
C PHE A 147 -6.98 2.61 10.52
N GLY A 148 -5.75 2.67 11.04
CA GLY A 148 -5.50 3.31 12.32
C GLY A 148 -5.63 4.83 12.23
N ARG A 149 -5.38 5.50 13.36
CA ARG A 149 -5.41 6.98 13.45
C ARG A 149 -4.56 7.66 12.37
N ARG A 150 -3.31 7.21 12.18
CA ARG A 150 -2.40 7.80 11.18
C ARG A 150 -2.97 7.77 9.76
N GLY A 151 -3.68 6.70 9.39
CA GLY A 151 -4.31 6.61 8.06
C GLY A 151 -5.41 7.64 7.83
N HIS A 152 -5.95 8.24 8.89
CA HIS A 152 -6.96 9.29 8.81
C HIS A 152 -6.37 10.70 9.00
N THR A 153 -5.30 10.83 9.78
CA THR A 153 -4.72 12.14 10.15
C THR A 153 -3.49 12.53 9.31
N ILE A 154 -3.00 11.65 8.44
CA ILE A 154 -1.88 11.95 7.53
C ILE A 154 -2.18 13.19 6.67
N ASP A 155 -1.13 13.99 6.45
CA ASP A 155 -1.12 15.03 5.44
C ASP A 155 -1.10 14.40 4.05
N ILE A 156 -2.16 14.62 3.27
CA ILE A 156 -2.32 14.05 1.93
C ILE A 156 -1.88 15.01 0.82
N HIS A 157 -1.28 16.15 1.16
CA HIS A 157 -0.77 17.09 0.18
C HIS A 157 0.59 16.62 -0.36
N LEU A 158 0.63 16.43 -1.68
CA LEU A 158 1.86 16.09 -2.40
C LEU A 158 2.93 17.16 -2.16
N ALA A 159 4.09 16.74 -1.67
CA ALA A 159 5.27 17.58 -1.54
C ALA A 159 6.32 17.25 -2.61
N LYS A 160 6.59 15.95 -2.84
CA LYS A 160 7.56 15.50 -3.86
C LYS A 160 7.22 14.12 -4.41
N TRP A 161 7.74 13.85 -5.59
CA TRP A 161 7.79 12.52 -6.19
C TRP A 161 9.14 11.88 -5.91
N VAL A 162 9.17 10.59 -5.58
CA VAL A 162 10.40 9.83 -5.34
C VAL A 162 10.43 8.53 -6.16
N ILE A 163 11.63 8.03 -6.43
CA ILE A 163 11.86 6.77 -7.13
C ILE A 163 11.42 5.61 -6.22
N PRO A 164 10.69 4.61 -6.75
CA PRO A 164 10.35 3.40 -6.01
C PRO A 164 11.54 2.50 -5.68
N ASP A 165 11.50 1.81 -4.54
CA ASP A 165 12.57 0.89 -4.12
C ASP A 165 12.66 -0.35 -5.03
N ASP A 166 11.56 -0.74 -5.67
CA ASP A 166 11.47 -1.88 -6.58
C ASP A 166 11.90 -1.56 -8.03
N THR A 167 12.40 -0.35 -8.29
CA THR A 167 12.92 0.08 -9.60
C THR A 167 14.43 0.25 -9.64
N SER A 168 15.15 0.06 -8.53
CA SER A 168 16.60 -0.07 -8.59
C SER A 168 16.93 -1.39 -9.29
N GLU A 169 17.51 -1.28 -10.50
CA GLU A 169 18.10 -2.41 -11.23
C GLU A 169 18.86 -3.34 -10.27
N PRO A 170 18.75 -4.67 -10.42
CA PRO A 170 19.63 -5.56 -9.68
C PRO A 170 21.07 -5.15 -9.98
N ASP A 171 21.89 -4.95 -8.93
CA ASP A 171 23.33 -4.70 -9.01
C ASP A 171 24.03 -5.90 -9.69
N SER A 172 23.90 -6.02 -11.02
CA SER A 172 24.72 -6.88 -11.84
C SER A 172 26.04 -6.14 -12.07
N HIS A 173 27.10 -6.66 -11.44
CA HIS A 173 28.52 -6.31 -11.58
C HIS A 173 29.13 -5.32 -10.55
N ARG A 174 29.17 -5.73 -9.28
CA ARG A 174 30.42 -5.66 -8.51
C ARG A 174 31.10 -7.03 -8.48
N LEU A 175 31.63 -7.46 -9.63
CA LEU A 175 32.70 -8.45 -9.61
C LEU A 175 33.96 -7.70 -9.22
N SER A 176 34.39 -7.85 -7.98
CA SER A 176 35.74 -7.48 -7.57
C SER A 176 36.72 -8.32 -8.39
N PRO A 177 37.73 -7.73 -9.05
CA PRO A 177 38.80 -8.50 -9.64
C PRO A 177 39.64 -9.05 -8.49
N THR A 178 39.51 -10.35 -8.20
CA THR A 178 40.57 -11.06 -7.49
C THR A 178 41.74 -11.16 -8.46
N SER A 179 42.79 -10.40 -8.18
CA SER A 179 44.10 -10.61 -8.78
C SER A 179 44.59 -12.01 -8.39
N ASP A 180 44.44 -12.97 -9.30
CA ASP A 180 45.12 -14.26 -9.17
C ASP A 180 46.52 -14.09 -9.74
N ASP A 181 47.48 -14.02 -8.83
CA ASP A 181 48.88 -13.93 -9.13
C ASP A 181 49.38 -15.34 -9.51
N SER A 182 50.19 -15.36 -10.56
CA SER A 182 50.98 -16.45 -11.12
C SER A 182 51.44 -17.51 -10.09
N LEU A 183 51.57 -18.80 -10.45
CA LEU A 183 52.79 -19.30 -11.08
C LEU A 183 52.63 -20.69 -11.70
N TYR A 184 53.02 -20.72 -12.96
CA TYR A 184 53.38 -21.86 -13.78
C TYR A 184 54.72 -22.46 -13.32
N PHE A 185 54.78 -23.77 -13.06
CA PHE A 185 56.01 -24.56 -13.22
C PHE A 185 55.67 -25.90 -13.88
N GLY A 186 56.32 -26.13 -15.01
CA GLY A 186 56.13 -27.25 -15.92
C GLY A 186 56.74 -28.59 -15.47
N PRO A 187 56.81 -29.57 -16.38
CA PRO A 187 56.88 -30.99 -16.06
C PRO A 187 58.32 -31.50 -15.91
N THR A 188 58.53 -32.56 -15.13
CA THR A 188 59.76 -33.37 -15.22
C THR A 188 59.40 -34.86 -15.17
N SER A 189 59.93 -35.60 -16.13
CA SER A 189 59.78 -37.03 -16.38
C SER A 189 60.74 -37.91 -15.57
N MET A 190 60.56 -39.24 -15.72
CA MET A 190 61.42 -40.40 -15.37
C MET A 190 61.25 -40.91 -13.94
N SER A 191 61.34 -42.21 -13.62
CA SER A 191 61.32 -43.52 -14.30
C SER A 191 61.42 -44.57 -13.17
N THR A 192 60.90 -45.79 -13.40
CA THR A 192 61.29 -47.07 -12.76
C THR A 192 61.24 -47.21 -11.22
N PHE A 193 60.40 -48.13 -10.72
CA PHE A 193 60.71 -49.56 -10.55
C PHE A 193 59.41 -50.38 -10.65
#